data_AF-T0ZWL0-F1
#
_entry.id   AF-T0ZWL0-F1
#
_cell.length_a   1.000
_cell.length_b   1.000
_cell.length_c   1.000
_cell.angle_alpha   90.00
_cell.angle_beta   90.00
_cell.angle_gamma   90.00
#
_symmetry.space_group_name_H-M   'P 1'
#
loop_
_entity.id
_entity.type
_entity.pdbx_description
1 polymer ?
#
loop_
_entity_poly.entity_id
_entity_poly.type
_entity_poly.pdbx_seq_one_letter_code
_entity_poly.pdbx_strand_id
1 'polypeptide(L)'
;MQLFVTLIEFKLTTLAGFVLVPFALWGKTAFLAERVLGSVVSSGIKILVLAVIVGIGTGLFGQFTVPAGQTLTINNALATMLASLALLGLGMYGPGIATGLVSGAPQLGAGAATGAMLAGGGVAVAAGAAAVGAGVGGYRLARGIGSAVRSQGGRMAGEGAAKAAAAGAA
;
A
#
# COMPACT_ATOMS: atom_id res chain seq x y z
N MET A 1 -6.68 -4.21 -9.12
CA MET A 1 -7.26 -5.12 -8.11
C MET A 1 -7.82 -4.39 -6.90
N GLN A 2 -7.04 -3.54 -6.21
CA GLN A 2 -7.52 -2.86 -4.99
C GLN A 2 -8.82 -2.05 -5.17
N LEU A 3 -8.90 -1.24 -6.23
CA LEU A 3 -10.09 -0.42 -6.52
C LEU A 3 -11.35 -1.29 -6.68
N PHE A 4 -11.22 -2.42 -7.38
CA PHE A 4 -12.31 -3.39 -7.50
C PHE A 4 -12.72 -3.98 -6.14
N VAL A 5 -11.76 -4.40 -5.32
CA VAL A 5 -12.04 -4.93 -3.98
C VAL A 5 -12.73 -3.89 -3.11
N THR A 6 -12.29 -2.63 -3.11
CA THR A 6 -12.93 -1.55 -2.34
C THR A 6 -14.34 -1.22 -2.83
N LEU A 7 -14.60 -1.34 -4.14
CA LEU A 7 -15.96 -1.18 -4.68
C LEU A 7 -16.88 -2.33 -4.26
N ILE A 8 -16.36 -3.57 -4.25
CA ILE A 8 -17.12 -4.72 -3.74
C ILE A 8 -17.37 -4.57 -2.24
N GLU A 9 -16.37 -4.17 -1.45
CA GLU A 9 -16.54 -3.91 -0.02
C GLU A 9 -17.68 -2.91 0.24
N PHE A 10 -17.67 -1.78 -0.46
CA PHE A 10 -18.75 -0.78 -0.36
C PHE A 10 -20.11 -1.32 -0.78
N LYS A 11 -20.19 -2.08 -1.87
CA LYS A 11 -21.45 -2.70 -2.30
C LYS A 11 -21.99 -3.67 -1.26
N LEU A 12 -21.12 -4.47 -0.63
CA LEU A 12 -21.53 -5.42 0.40
C LEU A 12 -21.94 -4.71 1.70
N THR A 13 -21.20 -3.70 2.15
CA THR A 13 -21.54 -2.95 3.37
C THR A 13 -22.81 -2.12 3.19
N THR A 14 -23.00 -1.49 2.03
CA THR A 14 -24.24 -0.76 1.73
C THR A 14 -25.46 -1.68 1.63
N LEU A 15 -25.30 -2.87 1.04
CA LEU A 15 -26.37 -3.88 1.00
C LEU A 15 -26.74 -4.34 2.42
N ALA A 16 -25.74 -4.61 3.27
CA ALA A 16 -25.96 -4.97 4.66
C ALA A 16 -26.66 -3.83 5.43
N GLY A 17 -26.27 -2.57 5.18
CA GLY A 17 -26.90 -1.39 5.77
C GLY A 17 -28.36 -1.23 5.36
N PHE A 18 -28.67 -1.46 4.09
CA PHE A 18 -30.04 -1.42 3.59
C PHE A 18 -30.95 -2.46 4.28
N VAL A 19 -30.46 -3.69 4.47
CA VAL A 19 -31.21 -4.74 5.19
C VAL A 19 -31.48 -4.36 6.65
N LEU A 20 -30.62 -3.54 7.26
CA LEU A 20 -30.75 -3.11 8.65
C LEU A 20 -31.61 -1.86 8.87
N VAL A 21 -32.11 -1.23 7.81
CA VAL A 21 -32.99 -0.04 7.89
C VAL A 21 -34.21 -0.25 8.81
N PRO A 22 -34.93 -1.40 8.78
CA PRO A 22 -36.06 -1.63 9.69
C PRO A 22 -35.65 -1.60 11.16
N PHE A 23 -34.43 -2.05 11.49
CA PHE A 23 -33.92 -2.13 12.86
C PHE A 23 -33.46 -0.78 13.41
N ALA A 24 -33.23 0.22 12.53
CA ALA A 24 -32.90 1.59 12.92
C ALA A 24 -34.07 2.29 13.62
N LEU A 25 -35.31 1.89 13.33
CA LEU A 25 -36.53 2.52 13.86
C LEU A 25 -36.93 1.98 15.25
N TRP A 26 -36.35 0.86 15.67
CA TRP A 26 -36.56 0.28 17.00
C TRP A 26 -35.42 0.66 17.94
N GLY A 27 -35.69 1.50 18.94
CA GLY A 27 -34.66 2.04 19.85
C GLY A 27 -33.81 0.98 20.58
N LYS A 28 -34.29 -0.25 20.76
CA LYS A 28 -33.51 -1.36 21.37
C LYS A 28 -32.54 -2.04 20.39
N THR A 29 -32.78 -1.97 19.07
CA THR A 29 -31.95 -2.61 18.02
C THR A 29 -31.22 -1.59 17.13
N ALA A 30 -31.49 -0.30 17.32
CA ALA A 30 -30.94 0.79 16.51
C ALA A 30 -29.40 0.79 16.44
N PHE A 31 -28.73 0.31 17.48
CA PHE A 31 -27.27 0.18 17.53
C PHE A 31 -26.70 -0.70 16.41
N LEU A 32 -27.42 -1.74 15.97
CA LEU A 32 -26.98 -2.58 14.86
C LEU A 32 -26.96 -1.81 13.54
N ALA A 33 -27.99 -0.98 13.31
CA ALA A 33 -28.07 -0.14 12.13
C ALA A 33 -27.01 0.98 12.17
N GLU A 34 -26.79 1.61 13.32
CA GLU A 34 -25.77 2.65 13.49
C GLU A 34 -24.36 2.12 13.21
N ARG A 35 -24.03 0.93 13.72
CA ARG A 35 -22.72 0.30 13.49
C ARG A 35 -22.45 -0.01 12.02
N VAL A 36 -23.48 -0.39 11.26
CA VAL A 36 -23.35 -0.62 9.82
C VAL A 36 -23.40 0.69 9.02
N LEU A 37 -24.13 1.71 9.47
CA LEU A 37 -24.04 3.03 8.88
C LEU A 37 -22.61 3.59 8.97
N GLY A 38 -21.96 3.42 10.12
CA GLY A 38 -20.56 3.76 10.31
C GLY A 38 -19.61 2.99 9.39
N SER A 39 -19.88 1.70 9.12
CA SER A 39 -19.06 0.92 8.19
C SER A 39 -19.28 1.32 6.72
N VAL A 40 -20.49 1.70 6.34
CA VAL A 40 -20.79 2.29 5.02
C VAL A 40 -20.00 3.58 4.82
N VAL A 41 -20.05 4.51 5.78
CA VAL A 41 -19.31 5.78 5.71
C VAL A 41 -17.81 5.52 5.61
N SER A 42 -17.28 4.60 6.41
CA SER A 42 -15.87 4.20 6.35
C SER A 42 -15.46 3.65 4.98
N SER A 43 -16.28 2.74 4.41
CA SER A 43 -16.04 2.19 3.07
C SER A 43 -16.17 3.24 1.96
N GLY A 44 -17.07 4.22 2.13
CA GLY A 44 -17.23 5.35 1.21
C GLY A 44 -15.99 6.23 1.16
N ILE A 45 -15.34 6.47 2.31
CA ILE A 45 -14.12 7.29 2.39
C ILE A 45 -12.94 6.57 1.72
N LYS A 46 -12.84 5.23 1.78
CA LYS A 46 -11.85 4.46 1.01
C LYS A 46 -11.99 4.71 -0.49
N ILE A 47 -13.22 4.67 -1.00
CA ILE A 47 -13.48 4.93 -2.42
C ILE A 47 -13.19 6.39 -2.77
N LEU A 48 -13.57 7.34 -1.92
CA LEU A 48 -13.28 8.75 -2.13
C LEU A 48 -11.78 9.00 -2.28
N VAL A 49 -10.95 8.42 -1.41
CA VAL A 49 -9.49 8.55 -1.49
C VAL A 49 -8.95 7.94 -2.79
N LEU A 50 -9.40 6.73 -3.16
CA LEU A 50 -8.97 6.11 -4.41
C LEU A 50 -9.41 6.90 -5.65
N ALA A 51 -10.62 7.47 -5.64
CA ALA A 51 -11.13 8.29 -6.73
C ALA A 51 -10.30 9.58 -6.90
N VAL A 52 -9.90 10.22 -5.79
CA VAL A 52 -9.02 11.40 -5.83
C VAL A 52 -7.64 11.04 -6.38
N ILE A 53 -7.04 9.92 -5.94
CA ILE A 53 -5.75 9.45 -6.46
C ILE A 53 -5.83 9.24 -7.97
N VAL A 54 -6.88 8.56 -8.44
CA VAL A 54 -7.10 8.33 -9.87
C VAL A 54 -7.29 9.65 -10.62
N GLY A 55 -8.08 10.58 -10.08
CA GLY A 55 -8.34 11.88 -10.69
C GLY A 55 -7.10 12.77 -10.84
N ILE A 56 -6.24 12.81 -9.80
CA ILE A 56 -4.94 13.50 -9.88
C ILE A 56 -4.05 12.81 -10.92
N GLY A 57 -4.05 11.47 -10.93
CA GLY A 57 -3.35 10.68 -11.93
C GLY A 57 -3.74 11.05 -13.35
N THR A 58 -5.03 11.00 -13.71
CA THR A 58 -5.49 11.36 -15.05
C THR A 58 -5.08 12.78 -15.46
N GLY A 59 -5.13 13.75 -14.54
CA GLY A 59 -4.66 15.12 -14.79
C GLY A 59 -3.15 15.19 -15.07
N LEU A 60 -2.34 14.52 -14.26
CA LEU A 60 -0.87 14.49 -14.42
C LEU A 60 -0.43 13.77 -15.70
N PHE A 61 -0.98 12.59 -15.99
CA PHE A 61 -0.63 11.84 -17.19
C PHE A 61 -1.08 12.56 -18.46
N GLY A 62 -2.17 13.33 -18.40
CA GLY A 62 -2.59 14.20 -19.49
C GLY A 62 -1.52 15.22 -19.90
N GLN A 63 -0.74 15.74 -18.96
CA GLN A 63 0.32 16.72 -19.21
C GLN A 63 1.58 16.12 -19.85
N PHE A 64 1.81 14.81 -19.68
CA PHE A 64 2.97 14.12 -20.23
C PHE A 64 2.73 13.52 -21.62
N THR A 65 1.52 13.68 -22.16
CA THR A 65 1.17 13.20 -23.51
C THR A 65 1.87 14.05 -24.57
N VAL A 66 2.81 13.46 -25.31
CA VAL A 66 3.51 14.14 -26.41
C VAL A 66 2.60 14.16 -27.65
N PRO A 67 2.31 15.33 -28.25
CA PRO A 67 1.54 15.42 -29.49
C PRO A 67 2.19 14.65 -30.65
N ALA A 68 1.36 14.13 -31.57
CA ALA A 68 1.84 13.42 -32.75
C ALA A 68 2.79 14.31 -33.57
N GLY A 69 4.02 13.82 -33.82
CA GLY A 69 5.06 14.53 -34.58
C GLY A 69 6.14 15.21 -33.74
N GLN A 70 6.05 15.21 -32.41
CA GLN A 70 7.14 15.67 -31.53
C GLN A 70 8.03 14.52 -31.05
N THR A 71 9.32 14.79 -30.88
CA THR A 71 10.30 13.84 -30.37
C THR A 71 10.08 13.57 -28.88
N LEU A 72 9.85 12.30 -28.54
CA LEU A 72 9.72 11.84 -27.17
C LEU A 72 11.05 12.07 -26.42
N THR A 73 11.06 12.97 -25.44
CA THR A 73 12.26 13.24 -24.62
C THR A 73 12.39 12.26 -23.45
N ILE A 74 13.63 11.92 -23.09
CA ILE A 74 13.95 11.03 -21.96
C ILE A 74 13.35 11.56 -20.65
N ASN A 75 13.31 12.88 -20.47
CA ASN A 75 12.71 13.49 -19.28
C ASN A 75 11.21 13.18 -19.14
N ASN A 76 10.45 13.16 -20.24
CA ASN A 76 9.03 12.80 -20.22
C ASN A 76 8.86 11.32 -19.92
N ALA A 77 9.73 10.46 -20.45
CA ALA A 77 9.71 9.03 -20.17
C ALA A 77 9.97 8.75 -18.68
N LEU A 78 10.99 9.40 -18.11
CA LEU A 78 11.33 9.27 -16.68
C LEU A 78 10.24 9.87 -15.78
N ALA A 79 9.66 11.02 -16.12
CA ALA A 79 8.56 11.61 -15.37
C ALA A 79 7.31 10.71 -15.36
N THR A 80 6.96 10.15 -16.52
CA THR A 80 5.83 9.22 -16.67
C THR A 80 6.07 7.92 -15.88
N MET A 81 7.30 7.41 -15.90
CA MET A 81 7.70 6.24 -15.11
C MET A 81 7.56 6.50 -13.61
N LEU A 82 8.13 7.62 -13.12
CA LEU A 82 8.05 8.01 -11.70
C LEU A 82 6.61 8.25 -11.26
N ALA A 83 5.81 8.93 -12.08
CA ALA A 83 4.39 9.13 -11.82
C ALA A 83 3.63 7.79 -11.72
N SER A 84 3.96 6.82 -12.57
CA SER A 84 3.34 5.49 -12.55
C SER A 84 3.70 4.72 -11.28
N LEU A 85 4.96 4.77 -10.85
CA LEU A 85 5.40 4.17 -9.58
C LEU A 85 4.74 4.84 -8.36
N ALA A 86 4.57 6.17 -8.39
CA ALA A 86 3.88 6.90 -7.34
C ALA A 86 2.40 6.51 -7.24
N LEU A 87 1.68 6.44 -8.38
CA LEU A 87 0.28 6.00 -8.40
C LEU A 87 0.13 4.53 -7.99
N LEU A 88 1.09 3.67 -8.30
CA LEU A 88 1.11 2.29 -7.83
C LEU A 88 1.17 2.23 -6.29
N GLY A 89 2.08 3.00 -5.68
CA GLY A 89 2.18 3.09 -4.23
C GLY A 89 0.91 3.66 -3.60
N LEU A 90 0.42 4.79 -4.10
CA LEU A 90 -0.82 5.43 -3.63
C LEU A 90 -2.03 4.51 -3.75
N GLY A 91 -2.16 3.74 -4.84
CA GLY A 91 -3.25 2.78 -5.03
C GLY A 91 -3.22 1.63 -4.03
N MET A 92 -2.03 1.19 -3.59
CA MET A 92 -1.88 0.13 -2.59
C MET A 92 -2.17 0.64 -1.16
N TYR A 93 -1.70 1.84 -0.81
CA TYR A 93 -1.81 2.38 0.54
C TYR A 93 -3.04 3.27 0.78
N GLY A 94 -3.69 3.76 -0.28
CA GLY A 94 -4.84 4.68 -0.20
C GLY A 94 -5.96 4.23 0.73
N PRO A 95 -6.38 2.95 0.71
CA PRO A 95 -7.41 2.44 1.62
C PRO A 95 -6.99 2.44 3.10
N GLY A 96 -5.70 2.28 3.38
CA GLY A 96 -5.13 2.42 4.73
C GLY A 96 -5.20 3.87 5.22
N ILE A 97 -4.86 4.83 4.36
CA ILE A 97 -5.00 6.27 4.66
C ILE A 97 -6.45 6.62 4.99
N ALA A 98 -7.40 6.18 4.17
CA ALA A 98 -8.82 6.36 4.41
C ALA A 98 -9.30 5.78 5.75
N THR A 99 -8.82 4.58 6.09
CA THR A 99 -9.15 3.94 7.37
C THR A 99 -8.60 4.74 8.55
N GLY A 100 -7.41 5.34 8.41
CA GLY A 100 -6.80 6.21 9.43
C GLY A 100 -7.60 7.50 9.66
N LEU A 101 -8.13 8.10 8.59
CA LEU A 101 -8.96 9.30 8.68
C LEU A 101 -10.27 9.08 9.44
N VAL A 102 -10.87 7.89 9.31
CA VAL A 102 -12.16 7.57 9.96
C VAL A 102 -11.99 7.07 11.39
N SER A 103 -10.91 6.34 11.67
CA SER A 103 -10.67 5.76 12.99
C SER A 103 -9.92 6.68 13.96
N GLY A 104 -9.32 7.78 13.48
CA GLY A 104 -8.55 8.72 14.30
C GLY A 104 -7.27 8.13 14.93
N ALA A 105 -6.97 6.86 14.66
CA ALA A 105 -5.85 6.13 15.25
C ALA A 105 -4.59 6.20 14.36
N PRO A 106 -3.39 6.27 14.94
CA PRO A 106 -2.13 6.20 14.19
C PRO A 106 -2.05 4.92 13.33
N GLN A 107 -1.86 5.05 12.01
CA GLN A 107 -1.85 3.95 11.01
C GLN A 107 -0.56 3.09 11.06
N LEU A 108 -0.11 2.71 12.25
CA LEU A 108 1.11 1.93 12.48
C LEU A 108 0.97 0.42 12.20
N GLY A 109 -0.19 -0.05 11.71
CA GLY A 109 -0.56 -1.48 11.78
C GLY A 109 -0.50 -2.34 10.52
N ALA A 110 -0.46 -1.79 9.30
CA ALA A 110 -0.48 -2.64 8.09
C ALA A 110 0.22 -2.02 6.86
N GLY A 111 0.15 -0.69 6.71
CA GLY A 111 0.83 0.02 5.64
C GLY A 111 2.33 0.23 5.88
N ALA A 112 2.73 0.48 7.12
CA ALA A 112 4.13 0.79 7.46
C ALA A 112 5.07 -0.42 7.33
N ALA A 113 4.64 -1.61 7.77
CA ALA A 113 5.43 -2.84 7.66
C ALA A 113 5.57 -3.30 6.20
N THR A 114 4.47 -3.33 5.46
CA THR A 114 4.46 -3.74 4.04
C THR A 114 5.14 -2.69 3.15
N GLY A 115 5.01 -1.40 3.48
CA GLY A 115 5.74 -0.29 2.87
C GLY A 115 7.23 -0.36 3.09
N ALA A 116 7.68 -0.70 4.30
CA ALA A 116 9.10 -0.94 4.56
C ALA A 116 9.64 -2.17 3.80
N MET A 117 8.84 -3.24 3.66
CA MET A 117 9.22 -4.43 2.89
C MET A 117 9.31 -4.16 1.38
N LEU A 118 8.35 -3.44 0.80
CA LEU A 118 8.36 -3.11 -0.64
C LEU A 118 9.34 -2.01 -0.99
N ALA A 119 9.54 -1.00 -0.13
CA ALA A 119 10.59 0.00 -0.32
C ALA A 119 11.99 -0.63 -0.14
N GLY A 120 12.19 -1.46 0.87
CA GLY A 120 13.47 -2.15 1.09
C GLY A 120 13.78 -3.20 0.02
N GLY A 121 12.80 -4.01 -0.37
CA GLY A 121 12.95 -5.05 -1.40
C GLY A 121 12.99 -4.51 -2.82
N GLY A 122 12.17 -3.51 -3.15
CA GLY A 122 12.14 -2.86 -4.46
C GLY A 122 13.41 -2.06 -4.75
N VAL A 123 13.95 -1.36 -3.76
CA VAL A 123 15.25 -0.68 -3.87
C VAL A 123 16.39 -1.70 -4.01
N ALA A 124 16.33 -2.84 -3.31
CA ALA A 124 17.32 -3.91 -3.49
C ALA A 124 17.27 -4.55 -4.88
N VAL A 125 16.08 -4.76 -5.46
CA VAL A 125 15.93 -5.29 -6.83
C VAL A 125 16.36 -4.27 -7.88
N ALA A 126 16.00 -3.00 -7.72
CA ALA A 126 16.41 -1.93 -8.64
C ALA A 126 17.92 -1.66 -8.57
N ALA A 127 18.51 -1.65 -7.36
CA ALA A 127 19.95 -1.55 -7.18
C ALA A 127 20.70 -2.77 -7.74
N GLY A 128 20.13 -3.98 -7.58
CA GLY A 128 20.67 -5.21 -8.16
C GLY A 128 20.64 -5.20 -9.69
N ALA A 129 19.54 -4.73 -10.30
CA ALA A 129 19.42 -4.61 -11.75
C ALA A 129 20.38 -3.54 -12.33
N ALA A 130 20.53 -2.40 -11.65
CA ALA A 130 21.48 -1.37 -12.04
C ALA A 130 22.94 -1.85 -11.92
N ALA A 131 23.26 -2.65 -10.91
CA ALA A 131 24.60 -3.25 -10.74
C ALA A 131 24.92 -4.33 -11.79
N VAL A 132 23.91 -5.04 -12.31
CA VAL A 132 24.06 -6.01 -13.41
C VAL A 132 24.26 -5.30 -14.75
N GLY A 133 23.62 -4.14 -14.98
CA GLY A 133 23.79 -3.36 -16.20
C GLY A 133 25.13 -2.62 -16.34
N ALA A 134 25.84 -2.36 -15.23
CA ALA A 134 27.07 -1.55 -15.21
C ALA A 134 28.38 -2.32 -15.51
N GLY A 135 28.30 -3.60 -15.90
CA GLY A 135 29.41 -4.32 -16.57
C GLY A 135 30.65 -4.67 -15.74
N VAL A 136 30.91 -4.11 -14.55
CA VAL A 136 32.14 -4.42 -13.80
C VAL A 136 31.85 -4.56 -12.30
N GLY A 137 31.82 -5.80 -11.79
CA GLY A 137 31.99 -6.10 -10.35
C GLY A 137 30.77 -6.61 -9.56
N GLY A 138 29.61 -6.81 -10.17
CA GLY A 138 28.36 -7.19 -9.48
C GLY A 138 28.45 -8.47 -8.61
N TYR A 139 29.33 -9.41 -8.95
CA TYR A 139 29.50 -10.66 -8.21
C TYR A 139 30.13 -10.48 -6.82
N ARG A 140 30.99 -9.45 -6.62
CA ARG A 140 31.65 -9.20 -5.32
C ARG A 140 30.76 -8.38 -4.40
N LEU A 141 29.98 -7.44 -4.94
CA LEU A 141 28.99 -6.68 -4.17
C LEU A 141 27.79 -7.57 -3.77
N ALA A 142 27.32 -8.46 -4.66
CA ALA A 142 26.27 -9.43 -4.33
C ALA A 142 26.72 -10.40 -3.21
N ARG A 143 28.00 -10.77 -3.16
CA ARG A 143 28.54 -11.64 -2.09
C ARG A 143 28.74 -10.87 -0.78
N GLY A 144 29.13 -9.59 -0.84
CA GLY A 144 29.23 -8.69 0.33
C GLY A 144 27.88 -8.34 0.96
N ILE A 145 26.87 -8.09 0.13
CA ILE A 145 25.48 -7.91 0.57
C ILE A 145 24.92 -9.26 1.07
N GLY A 146 25.20 -10.38 0.39
CA GLY A 146 24.82 -11.71 0.85
C GLY A 146 25.43 -12.09 2.21
N SER A 147 26.66 -11.67 2.51
CA SER A 147 27.28 -11.87 3.82
C SER A 147 26.77 -10.91 4.89
N ALA A 148 26.44 -9.66 4.52
CA ALA A 148 25.84 -8.68 5.44
C ALA A 148 24.39 -9.04 5.79
N VAL A 149 23.60 -9.49 4.83
CA VAL A 149 22.24 -10.00 5.03
C VAL A 149 22.25 -11.30 5.84
N ARG A 150 23.25 -12.17 5.63
CA ARG A 150 23.42 -13.39 6.44
C ARG A 150 23.88 -13.10 7.86
N SER A 151 24.71 -12.08 8.08
CA SER A 151 25.15 -11.68 9.43
C SER A 151 24.04 -10.93 10.18
N GLN A 152 23.25 -10.07 9.52
CA GLN A 152 22.08 -9.44 10.13
C GLN A 152 20.94 -10.44 10.36
N GLY A 153 20.67 -11.33 9.39
CA GLY A 153 19.68 -12.41 9.53
C GLY A 153 20.08 -13.43 10.59
N GLY A 154 21.37 -13.74 10.73
CA GLY A 154 21.90 -14.60 11.80
C GLY A 154 21.81 -13.95 13.19
N ARG A 155 21.95 -12.62 13.29
CA ARG A 155 21.79 -11.87 14.54
C ARG A 155 20.32 -11.76 14.96
N MET A 156 19.41 -11.50 14.01
CA MET A 156 17.96 -11.49 14.28
C MET A 156 17.42 -12.89 14.57
N ALA A 157 17.92 -13.94 13.91
CA ALA A 157 17.58 -15.33 14.22
C ALA A 157 18.13 -15.75 15.60
N GLY A 158 19.32 -15.27 15.97
CA GLY A 158 19.92 -15.48 17.30
C GLY A 158 19.16 -14.78 18.43
N GLU A 159 18.72 -13.52 18.23
CA GLU A 159 17.87 -12.80 19.19
C GLU A 159 16.46 -13.40 19.30
N GLY A 160 15.90 -13.88 18.18
CA GLY A 160 14.63 -14.61 18.16
C GLY A 160 14.71 -15.94 18.91
N ALA A 161 15.79 -16.71 18.71
CA ALA A 161 16.03 -17.96 19.42
C ALA A 161 16.31 -17.74 20.92
N ALA A 162 17.04 -16.68 21.28
CA ALA A 162 17.31 -16.31 22.68
C ALA A 162 16.02 -15.86 23.42
N LYS A 163 15.12 -15.12 22.76
CA LYS A 163 13.81 -14.78 23.32
C LYS A 163 12.87 -15.97 23.42
N ALA A 164 12.89 -16.90 22.47
CA ALA A 164 12.10 -18.12 22.53
C ALA A 164 12.58 -19.07 23.64
N ALA A 165 13.89 -19.17 23.89
CA ALA A 165 14.45 -19.93 25.00
C ALA A 165 14.11 -19.31 26.38
N ALA A 166 14.09 -17.98 26.48
CA ALA A 166 13.69 -17.29 27.72
C ALA A 166 12.19 -17.40 28.04
N ALA A 167 11.33 -17.56 27.02
CA ALA A 167 9.90 -17.75 27.18
C ALA A 167 9.48 -19.21 27.51
N GLY A 168 10.39 -20.18 27.32
CA GLY A 168 10.16 -21.59 27.66
C GLY A 168 10.68 -22.02 29.04
N ALA A 169 11.27 -21.09 29.80
CA ALA A 169 11.87 -21.33 31.12
C ALA A 169 11.11 -20.62 32.28
N ALA A 170 9.86 -20.21 32.04
CA ALA A 170 8.97 -19.60 33.03
C ALA A 170 7.72 -20.47 33.25
#